data_AF-A0A939BW70-F1
#
_entry.id   AF-A0A939BW70-F1
#
_cell.length_a   1.000
_cell.length_b   1.000
_cell.length_c   1.000
_cell.angle_alpha   90.00
_cell.angle_beta   90.00
_cell.angle_gamma   90.00
#
_symmetry.space_group_name_H-M   'P 1'
#
loop_
_entity.id
_entity.type
_entity.pdbx_description
1 polymer ?
#
loop_
_entity_poly.entity_id
_entity_poly.type
_entity_poly.pdbx_seq_one_letter_code
_entity_poly.pdbx_strand_id
1 'polypeptide(L)'
;MPYFLVDDNFREHPKVLRIPRRQRESVCGTWVLAGNWSAAKLTDGEIPDYIVEELGLSRRNVETLVSVGLWEETEQGYRFHQWAENGQPVREVVEQKREDNRERQRRSRGNRRSEGSVTRDNPVTPPVTHALVTNPRHGDESVSHNPHSTPLHSTPITTPQPPSDEGGEIDPFEPDPPSLLPVQPAPDRTVKRTRGTRVPEPFVITPEMRAWAAEKVPGVDVDQATEQFVDFWRGLGGTRGCKVDWVGTWRNGMRYAADRLSARRAAVVGARPAAVRQFRGFQE
;
A
#
# COMPACT_ATOMS: atom_id res chain seq x y z
N MET A 1 2.30 5.93 -4.43
CA MET A 1 3.10 6.65 -5.48
C MET A 1 3.68 5.69 -6.53
N PRO A 2 4.03 6.10 -7.78
CA PRO A 2 4.67 5.22 -8.76
C PRO A 2 6.11 4.89 -8.36
N TYR A 3 6.56 3.68 -8.66
CA TYR A 3 7.90 3.18 -8.34
C TYR A 3 8.58 2.66 -9.60
N PHE A 4 9.91 2.70 -9.60
CA PHE A 4 10.73 2.04 -10.60
C PHE A 4 11.19 0.69 -10.06
N LEU A 5 10.91 -0.40 -10.77
CA LEU A 5 11.26 -1.75 -10.34
C LEU A 5 12.68 -2.11 -10.75
N VAL A 6 13.44 -2.68 -9.81
CA VAL A 6 14.74 -3.30 -10.09
C VAL A 6 14.66 -4.75 -9.64
N ASP A 7 14.91 -5.67 -10.56
CA ASP A 7 14.92 -7.12 -10.27
C ASP A 7 16.09 -7.47 -9.34
N ASP A 8 15.88 -8.39 -8.39
CA ASP A 8 16.91 -8.83 -7.44
C ASP A 8 18.15 -9.44 -8.13
N ASN A 9 17.98 -9.96 -9.35
CA ASN A 9 19.03 -10.51 -10.20
C ASN A 9 19.57 -9.51 -11.23
N PHE A 10 19.18 -8.23 -11.18
CA PHE A 10 19.58 -7.22 -12.16
C PHE A 10 21.10 -7.17 -12.39
N ARG A 11 21.90 -7.25 -11.31
CA ARG A 11 23.38 -7.25 -11.37
C ARG A 11 23.98 -8.42 -12.18
N GLU A 12 23.23 -9.51 -12.32
CA GLU A 12 23.62 -10.75 -13.01
C GLU A 12 23.04 -10.83 -14.43
N HIS A 13 22.18 -9.89 -14.81
CA HIS A 13 21.55 -9.88 -16.12
C HIS A 13 22.61 -9.82 -17.24
N PRO A 14 22.50 -10.62 -18.33
CA PRO A 14 23.53 -10.68 -19.37
C PRO A 14 23.89 -9.31 -19.99
N LYS A 15 22.92 -8.41 -20.15
CA LYS A 15 23.19 -7.04 -20.64
C LYS A 15 24.01 -6.21 -19.63
N VAL A 16 23.76 -6.37 -18.34
CA VAL A 16 24.52 -5.70 -17.27
C VAL A 16 25.93 -6.28 -17.15
N LEU A 17 26.07 -7.60 -17.28
CA LEU A 17 27.38 -8.26 -17.24
C LEU A 17 28.27 -7.90 -18.44
N ARG A 18 27.69 -7.56 -19.60
CA ARG A 18 28.43 -7.03 -20.77
C ARG A 18 29.04 -5.66 -20.52
N ILE A 19 28.56 -4.89 -19.54
CA ILE A 19 29.15 -3.61 -19.17
C ILE A 19 30.55 -3.85 -18.56
N PRO A 20 31.60 -3.12 -19.00
CA PRO A 20 32.94 -3.24 -18.43
C PRO A 20 32.93 -3.03 -16.91
N ARG A 21 33.60 -3.94 -16.17
CA ARG A 21 33.53 -3.99 -14.70
C ARG A 21 33.82 -2.65 -14.02
N ARG A 22 34.82 -1.90 -14.52
CA ARG A 22 35.24 -0.61 -13.94
C ARG A 22 34.21 0.52 -14.04
N GLN A 23 33.26 0.43 -14.99
CA GLN A 23 32.21 1.44 -15.18
C GLN A 23 30.81 0.90 -14.89
N ARG A 24 30.67 -0.37 -14.48
CA ARG A 24 29.36 -1.01 -14.32
C ARG A 24 28.50 -0.33 -13.29
N GLU A 25 29.07 0.04 -12.15
CA GLU A 25 28.36 0.73 -11.07
C GLU A 25 27.82 2.08 -11.54
N SER A 26 28.65 2.92 -12.18
CA SER A 26 28.22 4.24 -12.68
C SER A 26 27.13 4.11 -13.74
N VAL A 27 27.24 3.14 -14.63
CA VAL A 27 26.25 2.88 -15.68
C VAL A 27 24.92 2.38 -15.07
N CYS A 28 24.98 1.49 -14.06
CA CYS A 28 23.78 1.05 -13.34
C CYS A 28 23.13 2.21 -12.56
N GLY A 29 23.93 3.09 -11.96
CA GLY A 29 23.42 4.30 -11.30
C GLY A 29 22.68 5.22 -12.28
N THR A 30 23.25 5.44 -13.47
CA THR A 30 22.58 6.19 -14.56
C THR A 30 21.24 5.54 -14.94
N TRP A 31 21.20 4.21 -15.08
CA TRP A 31 19.97 3.48 -15.38
C TRP A 31 18.91 3.63 -14.28
N VAL A 32 19.29 3.55 -13.01
CA VAL A 32 18.34 3.70 -11.87
C VAL A 32 17.79 5.12 -11.77
N LEU A 33 18.63 6.15 -11.90
CA LEU A 33 18.20 7.55 -11.78
C LEU A 33 17.19 7.92 -12.86
N ALA A 34 17.49 7.57 -14.12
CA ALA A 34 16.56 7.82 -15.22
C ALA A 34 15.27 7.00 -15.07
N GLY A 35 15.37 5.75 -14.61
CA GLY A 35 14.20 4.88 -14.43
C GLY A 35 13.27 5.39 -13.34
N ASN A 36 13.84 5.88 -12.23
CA ASN A 36 13.09 6.56 -11.19
C ASN A 36 12.36 7.79 -11.73
N TRP A 37 13.04 8.63 -12.52
CA TRP A 37 12.43 9.81 -13.14
C TRP A 37 11.30 9.42 -14.10
N SER A 38 11.52 8.47 -15.01
CA SER A 38 10.51 8.03 -15.98
C SER A 38 9.26 7.46 -15.29
N ALA A 39 9.44 6.69 -14.21
CA ALA A 39 8.33 6.19 -13.41
C ALA A 39 7.58 7.31 -12.68
N ALA A 40 8.31 8.29 -12.11
CA ALA A 40 7.70 9.43 -11.43
C ALA A 40 6.88 10.33 -12.38
N LYS A 41 7.38 10.51 -13.61
CA LYS A 41 6.74 11.33 -14.65
C LYS A 41 5.75 10.57 -15.53
N LEU A 42 5.65 9.25 -15.37
CA LEU A 42 4.80 8.37 -16.17
C LEU A 42 5.06 8.52 -17.67
N THR A 43 6.34 8.48 -18.05
CA THR A 43 6.77 8.61 -19.45
C THR A 43 6.93 7.27 -20.16
N ASP A 44 6.52 6.17 -19.52
CA ASP A 44 6.61 4.81 -20.08
C ASP A 44 8.03 4.41 -20.50
N GLY A 45 9.02 4.94 -19.78
CA GLY A 45 10.43 4.70 -20.03
C GLY A 45 11.04 5.61 -21.10
N GLU A 46 10.32 6.59 -21.64
CA GLU A 46 10.93 7.65 -22.47
C GLU A 46 11.75 8.59 -21.59
N ILE A 47 12.93 8.96 -22.09
CA ILE A 47 13.91 9.85 -21.47
C ILE A 47 14.31 10.89 -22.54
N PRO A 48 13.70 12.08 -22.53
CA PRO A 48 14.12 13.16 -23.42
C PRO A 48 15.59 13.55 -23.19
N ASP A 49 16.28 14.00 -24.23
CA ASP A 49 17.71 14.35 -24.16
C ASP A 49 18.00 15.41 -23.08
N TYR A 50 17.15 16.42 -22.94
CA TYR A 50 17.29 17.46 -21.90
C TYR A 50 17.24 16.89 -20.47
N ILE A 51 16.62 15.72 -20.26
CA ILE A 51 16.57 15.05 -18.95
C ILE A 51 17.88 14.34 -18.64
N VAL A 52 18.60 13.87 -19.66
CA VAL A 52 19.96 13.35 -19.49
C VAL A 52 20.87 14.45 -18.94
N GLU A 53 20.74 15.67 -19.47
CA GLU A 53 21.47 16.84 -19.00
C GLU A 53 21.04 17.28 -17.58
N GLU A 54 19.73 17.43 -17.35
CA GLU A 54 19.16 17.87 -16.07
C GLU A 54 19.53 16.92 -14.91
N LEU A 55 19.53 15.61 -15.16
CA LEU A 55 19.92 14.61 -14.17
C LEU A 55 21.45 14.45 -14.02
N GLY A 56 22.25 15.19 -14.79
CA GLY A 56 23.71 15.12 -14.75
C GLY A 56 24.27 13.77 -15.19
N LEU A 57 23.58 13.07 -16.10
CA LEU A 57 23.95 11.72 -16.52
C LEU A 57 25.12 11.77 -17.51
N SER A 58 26.16 10.97 -17.24
CA SER A 58 27.33 10.92 -18.11
C SER A 58 26.97 10.38 -19.50
N ARG A 59 27.28 11.16 -20.54
CA ARG A 59 27.13 10.78 -21.96
C ARG A 59 27.74 9.41 -22.28
N ARG A 60 28.92 9.11 -21.73
CA ARG A 60 29.58 7.81 -21.86
C ARG A 60 28.77 6.66 -21.25
N ASN A 61 28.11 6.89 -20.11
CA ASN A 61 27.27 5.87 -19.50
C ASN A 61 26.02 5.63 -20.35
N VAL A 62 25.41 6.69 -20.88
CA VAL A 62 24.26 6.62 -21.78
C VAL A 62 24.60 5.83 -23.04
N GLU A 63 25.69 6.18 -23.72
CA GLU A 63 26.21 5.43 -24.89
C GLU A 63 26.43 3.95 -24.56
N THR A 64 26.94 3.66 -23.35
CA THR A 64 27.10 2.27 -22.89
C THR A 64 25.75 1.57 -22.73
N LEU A 65 24.74 2.21 -22.12
CA LEU A 65 23.39 1.64 -21.95
C LEU A 65 22.72 1.32 -23.28
N VAL A 66 22.88 2.20 -24.27
CA VAL A 66 22.42 1.98 -25.64
C VAL A 66 23.18 0.80 -26.26
N SER A 67 24.51 0.79 -26.16
CA SER A 67 25.35 -0.27 -26.75
C SER A 67 25.06 -1.69 -26.21
N VAL A 68 24.73 -1.82 -24.92
CA VAL A 68 24.36 -3.12 -24.30
C VAL A 68 22.88 -3.46 -24.46
N GLY A 69 22.10 -2.57 -25.09
CA GLY A 69 20.68 -2.73 -25.36
C GLY A 69 19.81 -2.65 -24.12
N LEU A 70 20.25 -1.96 -23.07
CA LEU A 70 19.40 -1.60 -21.94
C LEU A 70 18.52 -0.40 -22.29
N TRP A 71 19.04 0.52 -23.11
CA TRP A 71 18.29 1.63 -23.71
C TRP A 71 18.29 1.53 -25.24
N GLU A 72 17.36 2.24 -25.85
CA GLU A 72 17.23 2.49 -27.27
C GLU A 72 17.36 3.99 -27.53
N GLU A 73 17.96 4.38 -28.64
CA GLU A 73 17.99 5.78 -29.08
C GLU A 73 16.69 6.11 -29.81
N THR A 74 16.14 7.29 -29.54
CA THR A 74 14.92 7.80 -30.17
C THR A 74 15.20 9.17 -30.81
N GLU A 75 14.23 9.70 -31.57
CA GLU A 75 14.40 11.01 -32.21
C GLU A 75 14.61 12.16 -31.22
N GLN A 76 14.13 12.01 -29.98
CA GLN A 76 14.10 13.08 -28.98
C GLN A 76 14.96 12.77 -27.73
N GLY A 77 15.73 11.67 -27.77
CA GLY A 77 16.55 11.22 -26.65
C GLY A 77 16.68 9.70 -26.62
N TYR A 78 16.20 9.08 -25.55
CA TYR A 78 16.39 7.66 -25.29
C TYR A 78 15.15 7.03 -24.70
N ARG A 79 15.04 5.71 -24.78
CA ARG A 79 13.99 4.93 -24.14
C ARG A 79 14.54 3.68 -23.48
N PHE A 80 13.97 3.28 -22.34
CA PHE A 80 14.20 1.96 -21.76
C PHE A 80 13.73 0.85 -22.69
N HIS A 81 14.62 -0.10 -22.97
CA HIS A 81 14.24 -1.27 -23.75
C HIS A 81 13.23 -2.14 -22.99
N GLN A 82 12.10 -2.44 -23.63
CA GLN A 82 11.06 -3.34 -23.10
C GLN A 82 10.49 -2.92 -21.73
N TRP A 83 10.12 -1.65 -21.57
CA TRP A 83 9.61 -1.11 -20.29
C TRP A 83 8.42 -1.93 -19.75
N ALA A 84 7.36 -2.06 -20.54
CA ALA A 84 6.13 -2.75 -20.13
C ALA A 84 6.35 -4.27 -19.99
N GLU A 85 7.11 -4.89 -20.89
CA GLU A 85 7.37 -6.33 -20.88
C GLU A 85 8.21 -6.75 -19.67
N ASN A 86 9.07 -5.85 -19.17
CA ASN A 86 9.84 -6.05 -17.94
C ASN A 86 9.02 -5.74 -16.67
N GLY A 87 7.71 -5.56 -16.79
CA GLY A 87 6.78 -5.38 -15.68
C GLY A 87 6.80 -3.99 -15.06
N GLN A 88 7.43 -3.01 -15.70
CA GLN A 88 7.40 -1.63 -15.21
C GLN A 88 5.98 -1.04 -15.32
N PRO A 89 5.58 -0.17 -14.39
CA PRO A 89 4.28 0.46 -14.45
C PRO A 89 4.18 1.41 -15.66
N VAL A 90 3.15 1.20 -16.47
CA VAL A 90 2.78 2.07 -17.60
C VAL A 90 1.81 3.14 -17.11
N ARG A 91 1.87 4.34 -17.68
CA ARG A 91 1.10 5.53 -17.35
C ARG A 91 -0.39 5.22 -17.19
N GLU A 92 -0.98 4.60 -18.21
CA GLU A 92 -2.41 4.27 -18.23
C GLU A 92 -2.81 3.42 -17.02
N VAL A 93 -2.03 2.38 -16.71
CA VAL A 93 -2.27 1.49 -15.56
C VAL A 93 -2.15 2.27 -14.24
N VAL A 94 -1.18 3.17 -14.12
CA VAL A 94 -1.01 3.99 -12.91
C VAL A 94 -2.15 5.00 -12.75
N GLU A 95 -2.57 5.65 -13.83
CA GLU A 95 -3.66 6.63 -13.82
C GLU A 95 -5.00 5.98 -13.50
N GLN A 96 -5.31 4.83 -14.10
CA GLN A 96 -6.50 4.04 -13.78
C GLN A 96 -6.51 3.65 -12.30
N LYS A 97 -5.35 3.22 -11.79
CA LYS A 97 -5.22 2.94 -10.37
C LYS A 97 -5.53 4.19 -9.51
N ARG A 98 -4.93 5.33 -9.83
CA ARG A 98 -5.21 6.57 -9.09
C ARG A 98 -6.69 6.94 -9.12
N GLU A 99 -7.38 6.69 -10.22
CA GLU A 99 -8.81 6.95 -10.36
C GLU A 99 -9.68 6.05 -9.50
N ASP A 100 -9.48 4.74 -9.55
CA ASP A 100 -10.23 3.78 -8.74
C ASP A 100 -10.15 4.13 -7.25
N ASN A 101 -9.01 4.64 -6.81
CA ASN A 101 -8.84 5.06 -5.42
C ASN A 101 -9.55 6.32 -5.06
N ARG A 102 -9.49 7.33 -5.94
CA ARG A 102 -10.23 8.57 -5.73
C ARG A 102 -11.70 8.23 -5.62
N GLU A 103 -12.20 7.32 -6.46
CA GLU A 103 -13.59 6.88 -6.42
C GLU A 103 -13.91 6.13 -5.12
N ARG A 104 -13.04 5.24 -4.64
CA ARG A 104 -13.25 4.55 -3.34
C ARG A 104 -13.24 5.49 -2.16
N GLN A 105 -12.29 6.41 -2.13
CA GLN A 105 -12.24 7.43 -1.09
C GLN A 105 -13.48 8.32 -1.15
N ARG A 106 -13.97 8.67 -2.34
CA ARG A 106 -15.22 9.42 -2.52
C ARG A 106 -16.42 8.66 -1.98
N ARG A 107 -16.58 7.38 -2.33
CA ARG A 107 -17.67 6.52 -1.83
C ARG A 107 -17.63 6.38 -0.31
N SER A 108 -16.44 6.12 0.26
CA SER A 108 -16.25 5.99 1.71
C SER A 108 -16.61 7.29 2.46
N ARG A 109 -16.20 8.45 1.93
CA ARG A 109 -16.53 9.77 2.52
C ARG A 109 -18.02 10.11 2.38
N GLY A 110 -18.65 9.74 1.28
CA GLY A 110 -20.10 9.90 1.08
C GLY A 110 -20.90 9.09 2.10
N ASN A 111 -20.53 7.82 2.31
CA ASN A 111 -21.22 6.93 3.25
C ASN A 111 -21.09 7.40 4.72
N ARG A 112 -19.93 7.96 5.11
CA ARG A 112 -19.74 8.54 6.46
C ARG A 112 -20.56 9.81 6.68
N ARG A 113 -20.83 10.60 5.63
CA ARG A 113 -21.68 11.80 5.72
C ARG A 113 -23.16 11.44 5.88
N SER A 114 -23.63 10.37 5.26
CA SER A 114 -25.00 9.86 5.46
C SER A 114 -25.18 9.20 6.83
N GLU A 115 -24.17 8.49 7.35
CA GLU A 115 -24.22 7.90 8.71
C GLU A 115 -24.14 8.95 9.83
N GLY A 116 -23.51 10.10 9.59
CA GLY A 116 -23.42 11.20 10.56
C GLY A 116 -24.69 12.04 10.75
N SER A 117 -25.75 11.78 9.98
CA SER A 117 -27.05 12.48 10.07
C SER A 117 -28.08 11.74 10.93
N VAL A 118 -27.75 10.57 11.50
CA VAL A 118 -28.60 9.91 12.50
C VAL A 118 -28.21 10.43 13.88
N THR A 119 -28.85 11.54 14.27
CA THR A 119 -28.81 12.17 15.59
C THR A 119 -28.94 11.11 16.69
N ARG A 120 -27.93 10.99 17.55
CA ARG A 120 -28.13 10.41 18.88
C ARG A 120 -28.74 11.51 19.75
N ASP A 121 -30.05 11.58 19.78
CA ASP A 121 -30.78 12.25 20.87
C ASP A 121 -30.54 11.44 22.14
N ASN A 122 -29.49 11.79 22.87
CA ASN A 122 -29.25 11.28 24.22
C ASN A 122 -29.40 12.47 25.17
N PRO A 123 -30.43 12.52 26.04
CA PRO A 123 -30.59 13.61 26.99
C PRO A 123 -29.47 13.54 28.04
N VAL A 124 -28.59 14.53 28.04
CA VAL A 124 -27.58 14.72 29.09
C VAL A 124 -28.25 15.37 30.30
N THR A 125 -28.35 14.64 31.40
CA THR A 125 -28.67 15.21 32.72
C THR A 125 -27.51 16.14 33.17
N PRO A 126 -27.78 17.36 33.66
CA PRO A 126 -26.73 18.26 34.12
C PRO A 126 -26.15 17.82 35.48
N PRO A 127 -24.86 18.08 35.77
CA PRO A 127 -24.27 17.75 37.06
C PRO A 127 -24.74 18.72 38.15
N VAL A 128 -25.12 18.16 39.31
CA VAL A 128 -25.54 18.89 40.51
C VAL A 128 -24.33 19.53 41.19
N THR A 129 -24.46 20.83 41.45
CA THR A 129 -23.58 21.67 42.25
C THR A 129 -23.61 21.25 43.72
N HIS A 130 -22.45 21.07 44.36
CA HIS A 130 -22.32 21.22 45.80
C HIS A 130 -21.13 22.15 46.10
N ALA A 131 -21.46 23.31 46.66
CA ALA A 131 -20.51 24.27 47.19
C ALA A 131 -20.50 24.23 48.72
N LEU A 132 -19.37 24.68 49.26
CA LEU A 132 -19.09 25.26 50.59
C LEU A 132 -18.64 24.32 51.71
N VAL A 133 -17.36 24.49 52.12
CA VAL A 133 -16.88 24.74 53.50
C VAL A 133 -15.52 25.48 53.38
N THR A 134 -15.43 26.81 53.53
CA THR A 134 -14.89 27.63 54.68
C THR A 134 -13.63 27.03 55.37
N ASN A 135 -12.58 27.73 55.82
CA ASN A 135 -12.38 29.08 56.37
C ASN A 135 -10.84 29.38 56.50
N PRO A 136 -10.28 30.38 57.24
CA PRO A 136 -9.55 31.53 56.63
C PRO A 136 -8.19 31.94 57.29
N ARG A 137 -7.65 33.10 56.83
CA ARG A 137 -6.73 34.07 57.50
C ARG A 137 -5.22 33.80 57.57
N HIS A 138 -4.43 34.71 56.99
CA HIS A 138 -3.69 35.76 57.73
C HIS A 138 -3.06 36.78 56.75
N GLY A 139 -3.05 38.05 57.14
CA GLY A 139 -2.35 39.15 56.47
C GLY A 139 -1.55 39.98 57.47
N ASP A 140 -0.63 40.81 56.97
CA ASP A 140 -0.17 42.11 57.50
C ASP A 140 0.83 42.74 56.50
N GLU A 141 0.56 43.96 55.98
CA GLU A 141 1.20 45.27 56.31
C GLU A 141 2.52 45.54 55.52
N SER A 142 2.90 46.72 55.00
CA SER A 142 2.38 48.11 54.98
C SER A 142 3.20 49.00 53.97
N VAL A 143 2.52 49.96 53.28
CA VAL A 143 2.81 51.43 53.08
C VAL A 143 4.22 51.90 52.62
N SER A 144 4.52 52.90 51.75
CA SER A 144 3.88 53.89 50.85
C SER A 144 4.98 54.71 50.13
N HIS A 145 4.80 55.15 48.87
CA HIS A 145 4.98 56.53 48.35
C HIS A 145 4.85 56.60 46.81
N ASN A 146 4.23 57.70 46.34
CA ASN A 146 3.53 57.95 45.06
C ASN A 146 4.35 58.93 44.15
N PRO A 147 3.87 59.51 43.03
CA PRO A 147 3.13 59.03 41.85
C PRO A 147 3.86 59.33 40.50
N HIS A 148 3.63 58.55 39.44
CA HIS A 148 3.31 59.09 38.09
C HIS A 148 3.02 57.98 37.07
N SER A 149 2.00 58.26 36.24
CA SER A 149 1.72 57.68 34.92
C SER A 149 0.80 56.45 34.83
N THR A 150 -0.18 56.59 33.94
CA THR A 150 -1.30 55.70 33.61
C THR A 150 -0.91 54.35 32.99
N PRO A 151 -1.79 53.32 33.00
CA PRO A 151 -1.36 51.92 33.02
C PRO A 151 -1.77 51.06 31.80
N LEU A 152 -1.25 49.82 31.82
CA LEU A 152 -1.66 48.56 31.13
C LEU A 152 -0.97 48.32 29.76
N HIS A 153 -0.28 47.21 29.47
CA HIS A 153 -0.30 45.85 30.04
C HIS A 153 0.97 45.09 29.55
N SER A 154 1.79 44.53 30.45
CA SER A 154 2.91 43.63 30.11
C SER A 154 2.73 42.31 30.86
N THR A 155 2.37 41.25 30.16
CA THR A 155 2.36 39.88 30.67
C THR A 155 3.70 39.19 30.39
N PRO A 156 4.16 38.30 31.29
CA PRO A 156 5.39 37.55 31.11
C PRO A 156 5.24 36.47 30.03
N ILE A 157 6.32 36.31 29.26
CA ILE A 157 6.51 35.28 28.24
C ILE A 157 6.39 33.90 28.91
N THR A 158 5.25 33.24 28.69
CA THR A 158 5.07 31.81 28.87
C THR A 158 4.98 31.19 27.48
N THR A 159 5.99 30.39 27.15
CA THR A 159 6.04 29.55 25.96
C THR A 159 4.82 28.64 25.88
N PRO A 160 3.97 28.74 24.84
CA PRO A 160 3.01 27.71 24.51
C PRO A 160 3.68 26.71 23.56
N GLN A 161 3.85 25.49 24.04
CA GLN A 161 4.16 24.32 23.22
C GLN A 161 3.04 24.13 22.18
N PRO A 162 3.32 24.09 20.86
CA PRO A 162 2.30 23.76 19.88
C PRO A 162 1.90 22.27 20.00
N PRO A 163 0.60 21.94 19.83
CA PRO A 163 0.14 20.56 19.79
C PRO A 163 0.75 19.82 18.60
N SER A 164 1.21 18.60 18.86
CA SER A 164 1.68 17.64 17.86
C SER A 164 0.58 17.41 16.81
N ASP A 165 0.78 17.97 15.62
CA ASP A 165 -0.06 17.77 14.45
C ASP A 165 0.42 16.49 13.74
N GLU A 166 -0.08 15.33 14.17
CA GLU A 166 0.07 14.07 13.43
C GLU A 166 -0.82 14.13 12.18
N GLY A 167 -0.27 14.73 11.13
CA GLY A 167 -0.82 14.67 9.77
C GLY A 167 -0.81 13.25 9.25
N GLY A 168 -1.96 12.57 9.36
CA GLY A 168 -2.21 11.29 8.70
C GLY A 168 -2.24 11.47 7.18
N GLU A 169 -1.11 11.20 6.54
CA GLU A 169 -0.96 11.14 5.09
C GLU A 169 -1.76 9.96 4.54
N ILE A 170 -2.73 10.29 3.70
CA ILE A 170 -3.68 9.34 3.10
C ILE A 170 -3.07 8.91 1.74
N ASP A 171 -2.26 7.83 1.70
CA ASP A 171 -1.85 7.27 0.40
C ASP A 171 -2.98 6.37 -0.17
N PRO A 172 -3.41 6.55 -1.44
CA PRO A 172 -4.49 5.81 -2.07
C PRO A 172 -3.93 4.56 -2.80
N PHE A 173 -4.34 3.31 -2.47
CA PHE A 173 -4.76 2.22 -3.42
C PHE A 173 -5.18 0.89 -2.79
N GLU A 174 -6.49 0.61 -2.72
CA GLU A 174 -7.05 -0.74 -2.55
C GLU A 174 -8.26 -0.87 -3.48
N PRO A 175 -8.32 -1.82 -4.45
CA PRO A 175 -9.46 -1.94 -5.34
C PRO A 175 -10.57 -2.89 -4.83
N ASP A 176 -11.72 -2.38 -4.39
CA ASP A 176 -12.99 -3.16 -4.34
C ASP A 176 -13.47 -3.61 -5.74
N PRO A 177 -13.87 -4.88 -5.92
CA PRO A 177 -14.62 -5.35 -7.08
C PRO A 177 -16.13 -5.00 -6.96
N PRO A 178 -16.87 -4.85 -8.08
CA PRO A 178 -18.27 -4.45 -8.07
C PRO A 178 -19.19 -5.62 -7.70
N SER A 179 -20.22 -5.38 -6.91
CA SER A 179 -21.38 -6.27 -6.81
C SER A 179 -22.65 -5.44 -6.90
N LEU A 180 -23.24 -5.43 -8.09
CA LEU A 180 -24.64 -5.04 -8.31
C LEU A 180 -25.52 -6.23 -7.92
N LEU A 181 -26.35 -6.04 -6.91
CA LEU A 181 -27.41 -6.97 -6.49
C LEU A 181 -28.73 -6.60 -7.17
N PRO A 182 -29.67 -7.53 -7.30
CA PRO A 182 -31.08 -7.21 -7.09
C PRO A 182 -31.53 -7.54 -5.66
N VAL A 183 -32.22 -6.58 -5.05
CA VAL A 183 -32.63 -6.48 -3.64
C VAL A 183 -33.76 -7.46 -3.30
N GLN A 184 -33.67 -8.10 -2.12
CA GLN A 184 -34.83 -8.64 -1.37
C GLN A 184 -34.90 -7.96 0.01
N PRO A 185 -36.10 -7.78 0.60
CA PRO A 185 -36.31 -6.83 1.69
C PRO A 185 -35.72 -7.30 3.02
N ALA A 186 -35.21 -6.34 3.78
CA ALA A 186 -34.38 -6.53 4.96
C ALA A 186 -35.17 -6.97 6.20
N PRO A 187 -34.57 -7.80 7.08
CA PRO A 187 -34.81 -7.70 8.51
C PRO A 187 -33.66 -6.95 9.20
N ASP A 188 -34.09 -6.08 10.11
CA ASP A 188 -33.31 -5.28 11.05
C ASP A 188 -32.15 -6.04 11.72
N ARG A 189 -30.94 -5.45 11.74
CA ARG A 189 -29.84 -5.86 12.64
C ARG A 189 -28.71 -4.84 12.68
N THR A 190 -28.43 -4.38 13.89
CA THR A 190 -27.17 -3.77 14.32
C THR A 190 -26.01 -4.75 14.11
N VAL A 191 -25.20 -4.59 13.04
CA VAL A 191 -24.06 -5.49 12.79
C VAL A 191 -22.76 -4.91 13.35
N LYS A 192 -22.25 -5.55 14.41
CA LYS A 192 -20.89 -5.32 14.95
C LYS A 192 -19.85 -5.63 13.86
N ARG A 193 -18.84 -4.76 13.70
CA ARG A 193 -17.70 -4.99 12.79
C ARG A 193 -17.01 -6.33 13.11
N THR A 194 -17.00 -7.26 12.16
CA THR A 194 -16.35 -8.57 12.29
C THR A 194 -14.83 -8.40 12.34
N ARG A 195 -14.20 -8.77 13.46
CA ARG A 195 -12.74 -8.77 13.61
C ARG A 195 -12.14 -10.02 12.96
N GLY A 196 -11.00 -9.85 12.30
CA GLY A 196 -10.26 -10.97 11.71
C GLY A 196 -9.86 -11.98 12.77
N THR A 197 -10.13 -13.25 12.50
CA THR A 197 -9.84 -14.37 13.39
C THR A 197 -8.62 -15.14 12.86
N ARG A 198 -7.96 -15.92 13.72
CA ARG A 198 -6.97 -16.93 13.29
C ARG A 198 -7.67 -18.06 12.51
N VAL A 199 -6.89 -18.88 11.81
CA VAL A 199 -7.42 -20.07 11.11
C VAL A 199 -8.21 -20.91 12.11
N PRO A 200 -9.51 -21.19 11.87
CA PRO A 200 -10.31 -22.03 12.75
C PRO A 200 -9.75 -23.45 12.82
N GLU A 201 -9.79 -24.07 14.01
CA GLU A 201 -9.41 -25.47 14.20
C GLU A 201 -10.63 -26.26 14.71
N PRO A 202 -11.12 -27.27 13.98
CA PRO A 202 -10.64 -27.76 12.67
C PRO A 202 -11.07 -26.87 11.47
N PHE A 203 -10.18 -26.70 10.48
CA PHE A 203 -10.55 -26.07 9.20
C PHE A 203 -11.16 -27.13 8.26
N VAL A 204 -12.48 -27.35 8.40
CA VAL A 204 -13.20 -28.36 7.64
C VAL A 204 -13.51 -27.85 6.23
N ILE A 205 -12.92 -28.50 5.21
CA ILE A 205 -13.26 -28.23 3.81
C ILE A 205 -14.68 -28.75 3.56
N THR A 206 -15.62 -27.85 3.26
CA THR A 206 -16.99 -28.25 2.95
C THR A 206 -17.06 -28.94 1.57
N PRO A 207 -18.07 -29.78 1.32
CA PRO A 207 -18.30 -30.38 0.00
C PRO A 207 -18.37 -29.34 -1.12
N GLU A 208 -18.90 -28.14 -0.84
CA GLU A 208 -18.95 -27.02 -1.79
C GLU A 208 -17.56 -26.46 -2.12
N MET A 209 -16.66 -26.40 -1.14
CA MET A 209 -15.27 -25.97 -1.35
C MET A 209 -14.50 -26.99 -2.20
N ARG A 210 -14.74 -28.29 -1.99
CA ARG A 210 -14.17 -29.36 -2.83
C ARG A 210 -14.72 -29.32 -4.25
N ALA A 211 -16.02 -29.14 -4.42
CA ALA A 211 -16.65 -29.00 -5.74
C ALA A 211 -16.09 -27.78 -6.49
N TRP A 212 -15.96 -26.64 -5.80
CA TRP A 212 -15.36 -25.44 -6.36
C TRP A 212 -13.89 -25.67 -6.79
N ALA A 213 -13.10 -26.35 -5.97
CA ALA A 213 -11.71 -26.64 -6.28
C ALA A 213 -11.58 -27.60 -7.48
N ALA A 214 -12.44 -28.63 -7.55
CA ALA A 214 -12.49 -29.53 -8.69
C ALA A 214 -12.84 -28.81 -10.00
N GLU A 215 -13.74 -27.83 -9.95
CA GLU A 215 -14.15 -27.05 -11.13
C GLU A 215 -13.11 -26.00 -11.55
N LYS A 216 -12.57 -25.23 -10.60
CA LYS A 216 -11.70 -24.07 -10.90
C LYS A 216 -10.22 -24.41 -10.95
N VAL A 217 -9.81 -25.50 -10.32
CA VAL A 217 -8.40 -25.88 -10.15
C VAL A 217 -8.23 -27.37 -10.46
N PRO A 218 -8.39 -27.79 -11.73
CA PRO A 218 -8.30 -29.21 -12.07
C PRO A 218 -6.87 -29.73 -11.90
N GLY A 219 -6.73 -30.78 -11.09
CA GLY A 219 -5.48 -31.54 -10.93
C GLY A 219 -4.60 -31.17 -9.73
N VAL A 220 -5.01 -30.21 -8.90
CA VAL A 220 -4.40 -30.01 -7.58
C VAL A 220 -4.99 -30.98 -6.58
N ASP A 221 -4.14 -31.61 -5.78
CA ASP A 221 -4.55 -32.35 -4.60
C ASP A 221 -5.06 -31.36 -3.54
N VAL A 222 -6.40 -31.30 -3.40
CA VAL A 222 -7.09 -30.31 -2.57
C VAL A 222 -6.80 -30.52 -1.08
N ASP A 223 -6.66 -31.77 -0.65
CA ASP A 223 -6.41 -32.08 0.76
C ASP A 223 -4.96 -31.70 1.12
N GLN A 224 -3.97 -32.12 0.31
CA GLN A 224 -2.57 -31.77 0.52
C GLN A 224 -2.32 -30.24 0.41
N ALA A 225 -2.98 -29.57 -0.53
CA ALA A 225 -2.85 -28.12 -0.66
C ALA A 225 -3.48 -27.37 0.53
N THR A 226 -4.53 -27.95 1.14
CA THR A 226 -5.17 -27.37 2.33
C THR A 226 -4.31 -27.55 3.57
N GLU A 227 -3.65 -28.69 3.74
CA GLU A 227 -2.69 -28.90 4.84
C GLU A 227 -1.55 -27.87 4.76
N GLN A 228 -0.93 -27.71 3.58
CA GLN A 228 0.09 -26.68 3.36
C GLN A 228 -0.42 -25.26 3.64
N PHE A 229 -1.67 -24.98 3.29
CA PHE A 229 -2.31 -23.69 3.56
C PHE A 229 -2.49 -23.46 5.06
N VAL A 230 -3.01 -24.44 5.79
CA VAL A 230 -3.23 -24.34 7.25
C VAL A 230 -1.90 -24.17 7.98
N ASP A 231 -0.87 -24.95 7.64
CA ASP A 231 0.45 -24.87 8.26
C ASP A 231 1.12 -23.51 8.01
N PHE A 232 1.03 -22.99 6.79
CA PHE A 232 1.58 -21.68 6.45
C PHE A 232 0.93 -20.55 7.25
N TRP A 233 -0.41 -20.53 7.31
CA TRP A 233 -1.13 -19.48 8.03
C TRP A 233 -1.03 -19.61 9.56
N ARG A 234 -0.76 -20.81 10.07
CA ARG A 234 -0.43 -21.06 11.47
C ARG A 234 0.95 -20.52 11.84
N GLY A 235 1.94 -20.66 10.96
CA GLY A 235 3.30 -20.15 11.17
C GLY A 235 3.39 -18.61 11.16
N LEU A 236 2.40 -17.92 10.60
CA LEU A 236 2.36 -16.46 10.52
C LEU A 236 1.88 -15.82 11.84
N GLY A 237 2.83 -15.27 12.59
CA GLY A 237 2.54 -14.47 13.79
C GLY A 237 1.92 -13.09 13.48
N GLY A 238 1.38 -12.45 14.52
CA GLY A 238 0.92 -11.05 14.47
C GLY A 238 -0.41 -10.82 13.73
N THR A 239 -0.68 -9.57 13.36
CA THR A 239 -1.92 -9.17 12.63
C THR A 239 -2.03 -9.85 11.27
N ARG A 240 -0.89 -10.20 10.66
CA ARG A 240 -0.78 -10.84 9.34
C ARG A 240 -1.47 -12.21 9.29
N GLY A 241 -1.43 -12.98 10.37
CA GLY A 241 -2.11 -14.28 10.49
C GLY A 241 -3.60 -14.23 10.82
N CYS A 242 -4.22 -13.04 10.91
CA CYS A 242 -5.67 -12.88 11.12
C CYS A 242 -6.37 -12.56 9.79
N LYS A 243 -7.44 -13.27 9.47
CA LYS A 243 -8.29 -12.97 8.31
C LYS A 243 -9.76 -12.91 8.70
N VAL A 244 -10.50 -12.06 7.99
CA VAL A 244 -11.94 -11.90 8.15
C VAL A 244 -12.69 -12.97 7.37
N ASP A 245 -12.18 -13.35 6.19
CA ASP A 245 -12.72 -14.43 5.35
C ASP A 245 -11.65 -15.49 5.06
N TRP A 246 -11.78 -16.63 5.75
CA TRP A 246 -10.88 -17.77 5.57
C TRP A 246 -11.19 -18.58 4.31
N VAL A 247 -12.44 -18.66 3.86
CA VAL A 247 -12.82 -19.43 2.67
C VAL A 247 -12.32 -18.72 1.41
N GLY A 248 -12.47 -17.40 1.32
CA GLY A 248 -11.92 -16.60 0.24
C GLY A 248 -10.39 -16.65 0.19
N THR A 249 -9.73 -16.59 1.36
CA THR A 249 -8.27 -16.72 1.46
C THR A 249 -7.81 -18.10 0.98
N TRP A 250 -8.53 -19.16 1.35
CA TRP A 250 -8.27 -20.53 0.91
C TRP A 250 -8.44 -20.70 -0.62
N ARG A 251 -9.52 -20.17 -1.21
CA ARG A 251 -9.74 -20.19 -2.67
C ARG A 251 -8.60 -19.53 -3.44
N ASN A 252 -8.07 -18.42 -2.94
CA ASN A 252 -6.87 -17.81 -3.53
C ASN A 252 -5.65 -18.72 -3.42
N GLY A 253 -5.41 -19.32 -2.25
CA GLY A 253 -4.34 -20.32 -2.06
C GLY A 253 -4.41 -21.47 -3.08
N MET A 254 -5.61 -21.99 -3.35
CA MET A 254 -5.81 -23.06 -4.34
C MET A 254 -5.46 -22.62 -5.76
N ARG A 255 -5.76 -21.39 -6.18
CA ARG A 255 -5.37 -20.88 -7.50
C ARG A 255 -3.85 -20.80 -7.67
N TYR A 256 -3.13 -20.35 -6.64
CA TYR A 256 -1.66 -20.36 -6.66
C TYR A 256 -1.08 -21.79 -6.70
N ALA A 257 -1.71 -22.74 -6.02
CA ALA A 257 -1.33 -24.15 -6.13
C ALA A 257 -1.52 -24.67 -7.57
N ALA A 258 -2.59 -24.24 -8.26
CA ALA A 258 -2.85 -24.53 -9.68
C ALA A 258 -1.74 -23.99 -10.59
N ASP A 259 -1.37 -22.73 -10.42
CA ASP A 259 -0.35 -22.07 -11.23
C ASP A 259 1.01 -22.73 -11.03
N ARG A 260 1.36 -23.08 -9.78
CA ARG A 260 2.60 -23.79 -9.44
C ARG A 260 2.63 -25.19 -10.06
N LEU A 261 1.51 -25.91 -10.04
CA LEU A 261 1.40 -27.21 -10.70
C LEU A 261 1.53 -27.09 -12.22
N SER A 262 0.88 -26.09 -12.82
CA SER A 262 0.93 -25.83 -14.26
C SER A 262 2.34 -25.47 -14.72
N ALA A 263 3.05 -24.63 -13.97
CA ALA A 263 4.43 -24.29 -14.27
C ALA A 263 5.39 -25.48 -14.09
N ARG A 264 5.19 -26.33 -13.06
CA ARG A 264 5.95 -27.58 -12.88
C ARG A 264 5.73 -28.54 -14.04
N ARG A 265 4.48 -28.69 -14.51
CA ARG A 265 4.14 -29.51 -15.69
C ARG A 265 4.79 -28.96 -16.97
N ALA A 266 4.76 -27.65 -17.18
CA ALA A 266 5.41 -27.01 -18.33
C ALA A 266 6.93 -27.24 -18.34
N ALA A 267 7.57 -27.15 -17.17
CA ALA A 267 9.00 -27.41 -17.01
C ALA A 267 9.40 -28.87 -17.33
N VAL A 268 8.55 -29.85 -16.98
CA VAL A 268 8.78 -31.28 -17.27
C VAL A 268 8.60 -31.60 -18.77
N VAL A 269 7.70 -30.90 -19.46
CA VAL A 269 7.40 -31.11 -20.89
C VAL A 269 8.33 -30.30 -21.82
N GLY A 270 9.29 -29.53 -21.27
CA GLY A 270 10.20 -28.69 -22.06
C GLY A 270 9.50 -27.49 -22.74
N ALA A 271 8.26 -27.19 -22.36
CA ALA A 271 7.53 -26.01 -22.82
C ALA A 271 7.91 -24.80 -21.95
N ARG A 272 8.02 -23.61 -22.57
CA ARG A 272 8.31 -22.37 -21.84
C ARG A 272 7.31 -22.21 -20.68
N PRO A 273 7.76 -22.13 -19.41
CA PRO A 273 6.86 -22.08 -18.27
C PRO A 273 6.05 -20.79 -18.32
N ALA A 274 4.73 -20.89 -18.12
CA ALA A 274 3.91 -19.74 -17.80
C ALA A 274 4.43 -19.11 -16.49
N ALA A 275 4.54 -17.79 -16.46
CA ALA A 275 5.10 -17.06 -15.33
C ALA A 275 4.42 -17.48 -14.01
N VAL A 276 5.19 -18.07 -13.10
CA VAL A 276 4.72 -18.44 -11.77
C VAL A 276 4.44 -17.16 -11.01
N ARG A 277 3.15 -16.84 -10.80
CA ARG A 277 2.76 -15.79 -9.86
C ARG A 277 3.14 -16.28 -8.46
N GLN A 278 4.19 -15.69 -7.89
CA GLN A 278 4.59 -15.99 -6.51
C GLN A 278 3.46 -15.56 -5.56
N PHE A 279 3.12 -16.44 -4.63
CA PHE A 279 2.31 -16.11 -3.47
C PHE A 279 3.11 -15.15 -2.57
N ARG A 280 3.05 -13.84 -2.83
CA ARG A 280 3.63 -12.81 -1.95
C ARG A 280 2.70 -12.61 -0.74
N GLY A 281 2.78 -13.54 0.20
CA GLY A 281 2.34 -13.30 1.58
C GLY A 281 3.34 -12.37 2.28
N PHE A 282 3.15 -11.05 2.11
CA PHE A 282 3.63 -9.97 3.00
C PHE A 282 5.17 -9.73 3.16
N GLN A 283 5.69 -8.72 2.47
CA GLN A 283 6.10 -7.49 3.17
C GLN A 283 4.97 -6.50 2.88
N GLU A 284 4.25 -5.96 3.87
CA GLU A 284 4.71 -4.96 4.84
C GLU A 284 4.42 -5.36 6.30
#